data_AF-A0A6J1C7R3-F1
#
_entry.id   AF-A0A6J1C7R3-F1
#
_cell.length_a   1.000
_cell.length_b   1.000
_cell.length_c   1.000
_cell.angle_alpha   90.00
_cell.angle_beta   90.00
_cell.angle_gamma   90.00
#
_symmetry.space_group_name_H-M   'P 1'
#
loop_
_entity.id
_entity.type
_entity.pdbx_description
1 polymer ?
#
loop_
_entity_poly.entity_id
_entity_poly.type
_entity_poly.pdbx_seq_one_letter_code
_entity_poly.pdbx_strand_id
1 'polypeptide(L)'
;MANISKDELEWIERVRSEGNVPTLGADDDYSYGWASPPGDKFLVRGPDYFSTKAKVPAGESLLKPLGFDWIRSSAKIGEILNHPDNRIGKAIKDSFPTGPRPFIWAFNIQLPCKENYNLVAYFAATEPVAKGSLIDQFLKGDDHFRNSRLKLIADIVKGPWIVKKAVGEQAICIVGRVLSCKYVIGDNFFEVDIDVGTNIMAKAVFHLAFGYFTALTVDIAFLIESKTKSELPEKILGCFRFSDLNPASAMAMEASNSLDRSATSLQQASGATWLWKSIGKGISSIPHSGTQESDSMLE
;
A
#
# COMPACT_ATOMS: atom_id res chain seq x y z
N MET A 1 1.66 -21.23 -24.81
CA MET A 1 0.78 -21.16 -23.63
C MET A 1 0.99 -22.46 -22.87
N ALA A 2 1.73 -22.42 -21.77
CA ALA A 2 1.94 -23.62 -20.94
C ALA A 2 0.59 -23.97 -20.29
N ASN A 3 0.22 -25.25 -20.30
CA ASN A 3 -0.92 -25.76 -19.54
C ASN A 3 -0.61 -25.53 -18.05
N ILE A 4 -1.21 -24.49 -17.48
CA ILE A 4 -1.35 -24.32 -16.03
C ILE A 4 -2.02 -25.59 -15.52
N SER A 5 -1.42 -26.26 -14.53
CA SER A 5 -1.95 -27.55 -14.07
C SER A 5 -3.34 -27.36 -13.47
N LYS A 6 -4.20 -28.39 -13.54
CA LYS A 6 -5.56 -28.33 -12.98
C LYS A 6 -5.54 -27.94 -11.50
N ASP A 7 -4.58 -28.50 -10.75
CA ASP A 7 -4.38 -28.21 -9.33
C ASP A 7 -3.97 -26.76 -9.09
N GLU A 8 -3.20 -26.14 -10.00
CA GLU A 8 -2.78 -24.74 -9.93
C GLU A 8 -3.95 -23.76 -10.09
N LEU A 9 -5.00 -24.14 -10.85
CA LEU A 9 -6.22 -23.34 -10.97
C LEU A 9 -7.12 -23.51 -9.73
N GLU A 10 -7.26 -24.72 -9.19
CA GLU A 10 -8.18 -25.02 -8.09
C GLU A 10 -7.86 -24.24 -6.80
N TRP A 11 -6.58 -24.13 -6.40
CA TRP A 11 -6.24 -23.40 -5.17
C TRP A 11 -6.40 -21.88 -5.33
N ILE A 12 -6.15 -21.33 -6.53
CA ILE A 12 -6.37 -19.92 -6.83
C ILE A 12 -7.87 -19.61 -6.78
N GLU A 13 -8.70 -20.46 -7.36
CA GLU A 13 -10.16 -20.34 -7.29
C GLU A 13 -10.65 -20.41 -5.85
N ARG A 14 -10.18 -21.37 -5.06
CA ARG A 14 -10.47 -21.48 -3.62
C ARG A 14 -10.13 -20.18 -2.88
N VAL A 15 -8.93 -19.65 -3.10
CA VAL A 15 -8.49 -18.39 -2.50
C VAL A 15 -9.36 -17.21 -2.96
N ARG A 16 -9.87 -17.19 -4.18
CA ARG A 16 -10.79 -16.12 -4.60
C ARG A 16 -12.16 -16.27 -3.97
N SER A 17 -12.69 -17.48 -3.89
CA SER A 17 -14.04 -17.76 -3.38
C SER A 17 -14.17 -17.64 -1.86
N GLU A 18 -13.10 -17.93 -1.11
CA GLU A 18 -13.10 -17.85 0.37
C GLU A 18 -12.88 -16.42 0.90
N GLY A 19 -12.62 -15.45 0.04
CA GLY A 19 -12.50 -14.04 0.43
C GLY A 19 -13.84 -13.44 0.82
N ASN A 20 -13.85 -12.52 1.79
CA ASN A 20 -15.09 -11.86 2.24
C ASN A 20 -15.55 -10.73 1.32
N VAL A 21 -14.78 -10.40 0.28
CA VAL A 21 -15.14 -9.46 -0.77
C VAL A 21 -15.24 -10.24 -2.07
N PRO A 22 -16.38 -10.20 -2.78
CA PRO A 22 -16.55 -10.96 -4.00
C PRO A 22 -15.63 -10.42 -5.10
N THR A 23 -15.05 -11.31 -5.90
CA THR A 23 -14.33 -10.93 -7.12
C THR A 23 -15.35 -10.55 -8.19
N LEU A 24 -15.20 -9.36 -8.75
CA LEU A 24 -16.03 -8.89 -9.87
C LEU A 24 -15.54 -9.54 -11.18
N GLY A 25 -16.49 -10.02 -11.99
CA GLY A 25 -16.22 -10.50 -13.34
C GLY A 25 -15.84 -9.38 -14.31
N ALA A 26 -15.44 -9.73 -15.53
CA ALA A 26 -15.11 -8.75 -16.58
C ALA A 26 -16.35 -7.98 -17.08
N ASP A 27 -17.55 -8.55 -16.92
CA ASP A 27 -18.80 -8.09 -17.55
C ASP A 27 -19.85 -7.52 -16.57
N ASP A 28 -19.58 -7.48 -15.27
CA ASP A 28 -20.57 -7.06 -14.26
C ASP A 28 -20.44 -5.59 -13.83
N ASP A 29 -21.59 -5.00 -13.50
CA ASP A 29 -21.73 -3.71 -12.81
C ASP A 29 -20.73 -3.64 -11.66
N TYR A 30 -19.81 -2.66 -11.68
CA TYR A 30 -18.61 -2.57 -10.85
C TYR A 30 -18.89 -2.29 -9.37
N SER A 31 -19.94 -2.85 -8.79
CA SER A 31 -20.46 -2.51 -7.47
C SER A 31 -20.24 -3.67 -6.49
N TYR A 32 -19.87 -3.35 -5.25
CA TYR A 32 -19.78 -4.28 -4.10
C TYR A 32 -18.72 -5.40 -4.19
N GLY A 33 -17.55 -5.15 -4.77
CA GLY A 33 -16.53 -6.18 -4.89
C GLY A 33 -15.12 -5.67 -5.15
N TRP A 34 -14.22 -6.60 -5.45
CA TRP A 34 -12.85 -6.30 -5.85
C TRP A 34 -12.53 -6.87 -7.23
N ALA A 35 -11.59 -6.26 -7.94
CA ALA A 35 -11.11 -6.75 -9.23
C ALA A 35 -9.63 -6.42 -9.42
N SER A 36 -9.04 -6.86 -10.52
CA SER A 36 -7.76 -6.32 -10.98
C SER A 36 -8.00 -5.46 -12.22
N PRO A 37 -7.88 -4.13 -12.12
CA PRO A 37 -8.07 -3.26 -13.27
C PRO A 37 -6.95 -3.47 -14.31
N PRO A 38 -7.18 -3.19 -15.60
CA PRO A 38 -6.11 -3.21 -16.60
C PRO A 38 -4.97 -2.27 -16.20
N GLY A 39 -3.73 -2.76 -16.26
CA GLY A 39 -2.55 -1.98 -15.87
C GLY A 39 -2.34 -0.73 -16.74
N ASP A 40 -2.83 -0.73 -17.98
CA ASP A 40 -2.78 0.42 -18.89
C ASP A 40 -3.54 1.66 -18.40
N LYS A 41 -4.42 1.52 -17.40
CA LYS A 41 -5.04 2.68 -16.73
C LYS A 41 -4.03 3.53 -15.98
N PHE A 42 -2.88 2.98 -15.61
CA PHE A 42 -1.87 3.66 -14.84
C PHE A 42 -0.72 4.11 -15.75
N LEU A 43 -0.40 5.41 -15.70
CA LEU A 43 0.73 5.97 -16.43
C LEU A 43 2.03 5.88 -15.61
N VAL A 44 3.02 5.18 -16.15
CA VAL A 44 4.33 4.92 -15.52
C VAL A 44 5.47 5.50 -16.35
N ARG A 45 6.68 5.58 -15.80
CA ARG A 45 7.84 6.10 -16.53
C ARG A 45 8.15 5.23 -17.76
N GLY A 46 8.11 5.85 -18.95
CA GLY A 46 8.44 5.16 -20.20
C GLY A 46 9.95 4.90 -20.38
N PRO A 47 10.34 4.20 -21.46
CA PRO A 47 11.73 3.77 -21.70
C PRO A 47 12.77 4.90 -21.66
N ASP A 48 12.39 6.09 -22.16
CA ASP A 48 13.26 7.28 -22.22
C ASP A 48 12.83 8.37 -21.23
N TYR A 49 12.18 8.01 -20.11
CA TYR A 49 11.62 8.99 -19.18
C TYR A 49 12.66 9.98 -18.63
N PHE A 50 13.90 9.57 -18.39
CA PHE A 50 14.87 10.48 -17.78
C PHE A 50 15.23 11.66 -18.69
N SER A 51 15.18 11.48 -20.01
CA SER A 51 15.36 12.54 -21.01
C SER A 51 14.04 13.22 -21.39
N THR A 52 12.97 12.45 -21.61
CA THR A 52 11.71 12.96 -22.19
C THR A 52 10.67 13.39 -21.17
N LYS A 53 10.76 12.88 -19.93
CA LYS A 53 9.70 12.90 -18.91
C LYS A 53 8.37 12.27 -19.35
N ALA A 54 8.36 11.54 -20.47
CA ALA A 54 7.16 10.92 -21.01
C ALA A 54 6.75 9.69 -20.21
N LYS A 55 5.49 9.66 -19.78
CA LYS A 55 4.87 8.48 -19.18
C LYS A 55 4.10 7.70 -20.23
N VAL A 56 3.98 6.40 -20.03
CA VAL A 56 3.28 5.47 -20.91
C VAL A 56 2.33 4.59 -20.08
N PRO A 57 1.28 4.01 -20.68
CA PRO A 57 0.50 2.95 -20.06
C PRO A 57 1.40 1.81 -19.55
N ALA A 58 1.11 1.27 -18.37
CA ALA A 58 2.01 0.32 -17.71
C ALA A 58 2.03 -1.09 -18.32
N GLY A 59 1.02 -1.48 -19.10
CA GLY A 59 0.87 -2.85 -19.58
C GLY A 59 0.56 -3.85 -18.47
N GLU A 60 1.03 -5.08 -18.65
CA GLU A 60 0.80 -6.17 -17.69
C GLU A 60 1.56 -5.97 -16.37
N SER A 61 0.89 -6.31 -15.26
CA SER A 61 1.52 -6.37 -13.93
C SER A 61 2.49 -7.54 -13.83
N LEU A 62 3.56 -7.37 -13.05
CA LEU A 62 4.57 -8.39 -12.79
C LEU A 62 4.02 -9.57 -11.95
N LEU A 63 3.09 -9.28 -11.05
CA LEU A 63 2.45 -10.26 -10.17
C LEU A 63 0.99 -10.43 -10.58
N LYS A 64 0.48 -11.66 -10.44
CA LYS A 64 -0.93 -11.96 -10.71
C LYS A 64 -1.78 -11.71 -9.45
N PRO A 65 -2.93 -11.03 -9.57
CA PRO A 65 -3.85 -10.87 -8.45
C PRO A 65 -4.30 -12.23 -7.95
N LEU A 66 -4.30 -12.42 -6.63
CA LEU A 66 -4.64 -13.67 -5.98
C LEU A 66 -5.90 -13.54 -5.12
N GLY A 67 -6.00 -12.49 -4.31
CA GLY A 67 -7.11 -12.30 -3.39
C GLY A 67 -7.15 -10.89 -2.83
N PHE A 68 -8.27 -10.57 -2.19
CA PHE A 68 -8.46 -9.31 -1.48
C PHE A 68 -9.30 -9.54 -0.23
N ASP A 69 -8.83 -9.05 0.92
CA ASP A 69 -9.53 -9.13 2.18
C ASP A 69 -9.85 -7.74 2.72
N TRP A 70 -11.08 -7.62 3.25
CA TRP A 70 -11.54 -6.45 3.98
C TRP A 70 -11.73 -6.82 5.44
N ILE A 71 -10.78 -6.44 6.28
CA ILE A 71 -10.70 -6.93 7.66
C ILE A 71 -11.02 -5.79 8.63
N ARG A 72 -11.67 -6.13 9.74
CA ARG A 72 -11.84 -5.27 10.91
C ARG A 72 -11.27 -5.93 12.16
N SER A 73 -10.71 -5.13 13.05
CA SER A 73 -10.11 -5.60 14.29
C SER A 73 -10.20 -4.57 15.41
N SER A 74 -10.19 -5.05 16.66
CA SER A 74 -10.22 -4.22 17.86
C SER A 74 -8.91 -3.45 18.08
N ALA A 75 -7.79 -4.02 17.62
CA ALA A 75 -6.47 -3.41 17.64
C ALA A 75 -5.82 -3.45 16.25
N LYS A 76 -4.77 -2.66 16.06
CA LYS A 76 -4.00 -2.65 14.82
C LYS A 76 -3.38 -4.03 14.57
N ILE A 77 -3.62 -4.61 13.39
CA ILE A 77 -3.04 -5.89 12.97
C ILE A 77 -2.13 -5.71 11.76
N GLY A 78 -1.03 -6.46 11.78
CA GLY A 78 -0.04 -6.57 10.71
C GLY A 78 0.51 -7.99 10.66
N GLU A 79 1.46 -8.24 9.77
CA GLU A 79 1.95 -9.60 9.48
C GLU A 79 0.81 -10.59 9.18
N ILE A 80 -0.14 -10.16 8.35
CA ILE A 80 -1.36 -10.90 8.02
C ILE A 80 -1.04 -12.29 7.47
N LEU A 81 0.04 -12.46 6.69
CA LEU A 81 0.46 -13.76 6.17
C LEU A 81 1.06 -14.68 7.24
N ASN A 82 1.57 -14.13 8.35
CA ASN A 82 2.00 -14.91 9.52
C ASN A 82 0.84 -15.22 10.47
N HIS A 83 -0.32 -14.60 10.29
CA HIS A 83 -1.46 -14.83 11.17
C HIS A 83 -1.93 -16.30 11.07
N PRO A 84 -2.15 -17.02 12.19
CA PRO A 84 -2.52 -18.43 12.17
C PRO A 84 -3.84 -18.70 11.43
N ASP A 85 -4.73 -17.70 11.42
CA ASP A 85 -6.00 -17.76 10.70
C ASP A 85 -5.97 -17.23 9.27
N ASN A 86 -4.79 -16.93 8.74
CA ASN A 86 -4.67 -16.49 7.36
C ASN A 86 -5.14 -17.56 6.37
N ARG A 87 -6.22 -17.27 5.66
CA ARG A 87 -6.82 -18.19 4.68
C ARG A 87 -5.91 -18.48 3.48
N ILE A 88 -5.08 -17.52 3.07
CA ILE A 88 -4.13 -17.70 1.95
C ILE A 88 -3.05 -18.73 2.33
N GLY A 89 -2.48 -18.57 3.53
CA GLY A 89 -1.51 -19.51 4.09
C GLY A 89 -2.09 -20.90 4.29
N LYS A 90 -3.34 -21.01 4.78
CA LYS A 90 -4.06 -22.29 4.91
C LYS A 90 -4.25 -22.96 3.54
N ALA A 91 -4.79 -22.23 2.55
CA ALA A 91 -4.99 -22.76 1.20
C ALA A 91 -3.68 -23.24 0.55
N ILE A 92 -2.59 -22.48 0.67
CA ILE A 92 -1.28 -22.87 0.15
C ILE A 92 -0.73 -24.11 0.87
N LYS A 93 -0.87 -24.19 2.20
CA LYS A 93 -0.42 -25.36 2.96
C LYS A 93 -1.18 -26.63 2.55
N ASP A 94 -2.49 -26.51 2.33
CA ASP A 94 -3.35 -27.63 1.94
C ASP A 94 -3.06 -28.10 0.51
N SER A 95 -2.88 -27.16 -0.43
CA SER A 95 -2.64 -27.46 -1.85
C SER A 95 -1.19 -27.86 -2.16
N PHE A 96 -0.23 -27.41 -1.34
CA PHE A 96 1.20 -27.71 -1.49
C PHE A 96 1.77 -28.31 -0.20
N PRO A 97 1.35 -29.55 0.16
CA PRO A 97 1.80 -30.22 1.38
C PRO A 97 3.29 -30.61 1.31
N THR A 98 3.80 -30.83 0.11
CA THR A 98 5.20 -31.12 -0.20
C THR A 98 5.66 -30.31 -1.42
N GLY A 99 6.96 -30.06 -1.53
CA GLY A 99 7.54 -29.35 -2.67
C GLY A 99 7.52 -27.81 -2.57
N PRO A 100 7.89 -27.12 -3.66
CA PRO A 100 7.97 -25.67 -3.69
C PRO A 100 6.56 -25.06 -3.63
N ARG A 101 6.42 -24.00 -2.83
CA ARG A 101 5.18 -23.23 -2.69
C ARG A 101 5.24 -21.98 -3.56
N PRO A 102 4.09 -21.46 -4.02
CA PRO A 102 4.06 -20.18 -4.72
C PRO A 102 4.57 -19.06 -3.81
N PHE A 103 5.27 -18.10 -4.41
CA PHE A 103 5.73 -16.91 -3.72
C PHE A 103 4.62 -15.86 -3.68
N ILE A 104 4.18 -15.48 -2.48
CA ILE A 104 3.06 -14.56 -2.27
C ILE A 104 3.56 -13.17 -1.93
N TRP A 105 2.93 -12.17 -2.52
CA TRP A 105 3.11 -10.78 -2.15
C TRP A 105 1.83 -10.24 -1.52
N ALA A 106 1.91 -9.63 -0.35
CA ALA A 106 0.79 -8.96 0.28
C ALA A 106 1.08 -7.47 0.48
N PHE A 107 0.10 -6.64 0.20
CA PHE A 107 0.07 -5.24 0.63
C PHE A 107 -1.09 -5.07 1.61
N ASN A 108 -0.75 -4.82 2.87
CA ASN A 108 -1.69 -4.61 3.95
C ASN A 108 -1.78 -3.11 4.26
N ILE A 109 -2.79 -2.43 3.73
CA ILE A 109 -3.05 -1.02 4.03
C ILE A 109 -3.84 -0.94 5.34
N GLN A 110 -3.19 -0.45 6.38
CA GLN A 110 -3.70 -0.37 7.75
C GLN A 110 -4.38 0.98 8.00
N LEU A 111 -5.61 0.91 8.49
CA LEU A 111 -6.55 2.03 8.53
C LEU A 111 -7.03 2.26 9.97
N PRO A 112 -6.30 3.06 10.76
CA PRO A 112 -6.68 3.31 12.14
C PRO A 112 -7.88 4.28 12.20
N CYS A 113 -9.03 3.73 12.57
CA CYS A 113 -10.26 4.45 12.92
C CYS A 113 -10.62 4.16 14.39
N LYS A 114 -11.91 4.32 14.77
CA LYS A 114 -12.41 3.89 16.09
C LYS A 114 -12.30 2.36 16.26
N GLU A 115 -12.65 1.63 15.21
CA GLU A 115 -12.25 0.24 14.96
C GLU A 115 -11.12 0.26 13.93
N ASN A 116 -10.21 -0.70 13.93
CA ASN A 116 -9.15 -0.76 12.93
C ASN A 116 -9.66 -1.53 11.71
N TYR A 117 -9.25 -1.09 10.53
CA TYR A 117 -9.52 -1.79 9.28
C TYR A 117 -8.24 -2.09 8.51
N ASN A 118 -8.28 -3.12 7.67
CA ASN A 118 -7.19 -3.47 6.78
C ASN A 118 -7.75 -3.78 5.38
N LEU A 119 -7.20 -3.12 4.36
CA LEU A 119 -7.35 -3.54 2.96
C LEU A 119 -6.12 -4.40 2.64
N VAL A 120 -6.31 -5.70 2.44
CA VAL A 120 -5.19 -6.60 2.17
C VAL A 120 -5.31 -7.14 0.75
N ALA A 121 -4.40 -6.74 -0.12
CA ALA A 121 -4.31 -7.23 -1.49
C ALA A 121 -3.20 -8.27 -1.62
N TYR A 122 -3.55 -9.47 -2.09
CA TYR A 122 -2.64 -10.59 -2.28
C TYR A 122 -2.35 -10.79 -3.77
N PHE A 123 -1.10 -11.08 -4.07
CA PHE A 123 -0.61 -11.38 -5.41
C PHE A 123 0.30 -12.60 -5.38
N ALA A 124 0.39 -13.31 -6.49
CA ALA A 124 1.30 -14.43 -6.67
C ALA A 124 2.31 -14.13 -7.78
N ALA A 125 3.57 -14.51 -7.56
CA ALA A 125 4.55 -14.58 -8.64
C ALA A 125 4.33 -15.87 -9.43
N THR A 126 4.00 -15.77 -10.72
CA THR A 126 3.85 -16.93 -11.61
C THR A 126 5.16 -17.31 -12.30
N GLU A 127 6.15 -16.42 -12.27
CA GLU A 127 7.45 -16.61 -12.90
C GLU A 127 8.56 -16.39 -11.86
N PRO A 128 9.68 -17.12 -11.95
CA PRO A 128 10.83 -16.87 -11.09
C PRO A 128 11.32 -15.43 -11.22
N VAL A 129 11.60 -14.81 -10.08
CA VAL A 129 12.15 -13.44 -10.05
C VAL A 129 13.54 -13.45 -10.71
N ALA A 130 13.70 -12.69 -11.80
CA ALA A 130 14.97 -12.61 -12.51
C ALA A 130 16.07 -12.00 -11.62
N LYS A 131 17.18 -12.73 -11.45
CA LYS A 131 18.31 -12.29 -10.62
C LYS A 131 18.86 -10.93 -11.10
N GLY A 132 19.08 -10.01 -10.17
CA GLY A 132 19.57 -8.66 -10.46
C GLY A 132 18.52 -7.69 -11.00
N SER A 133 17.28 -8.13 -11.25
CA SER A 133 16.17 -7.23 -11.59
C SER A 133 15.83 -6.30 -10.43
N LEU A 134 15.10 -5.22 -10.69
CA LEU A 134 14.71 -4.25 -9.66
C LEU A 134 13.85 -4.90 -8.55
N ILE A 135 13.01 -5.87 -8.89
CA ILE A 135 12.22 -6.64 -7.91
C ILE A 135 13.12 -7.56 -7.07
N ASP A 136 14.14 -8.21 -7.65
CA ASP A 136 15.13 -9.01 -6.91
C ASP A 136 15.92 -8.14 -5.92
N GLN A 137 16.36 -6.97 -6.38
CA GLN A 137 17.05 -5.98 -5.55
C GLN A 137 16.15 -5.46 -4.41
N PHE A 138 14.85 -5.28 -4.67
CA PHE A 138 13.89 -4.82 -3.66
C PHE A 138 13.62 -5.87 -2.57
N LEU A 139 13.48 -7.14 -2.97
CA LEU A 139 13.33 -8.25 -2.03
C LEU A 139 14.56 -8.38 -1.13
N LYS A 140 15.78 -8.26 -1.69
CA LYS A 140 17.06 -8.40 -0.97
C LYS A 140 17.56 -7.13 -0.29
N GLY A 141 16.98 -5.98 -0.63
CA GLY A 141 17.42 -4.67 -0.14
C GLY A 141 17.17 -4.47 1.34
N ASP A 142 17.58 -3.32 1.86
CA ASP A 142 17.22 -2.89 3.22
C ASP A 142 15.95 -2.02 3.20
N ASP A 143 15.47 -1.66 4.39
CA ASP A 143 14.26 -0.83 4.53
C ASP A 143 14.48 0.59 4.02
N HIS A 144 15.71 1.10 4.05
CA HIS A 144 16.02 2.40 3.46
C HIS A 144 15.76 2.39 1.95
N PHE A 145 16.31 1.39 1.25
CA PHE A 145 16.06 1.16 -0.16
C PHE A 145 14.56 1.00 -0.41
N ARG A 146 13.89 0.07 0.28
CA ARG A 146 12.46 -0.20 0.07
C ARG A 146 11.61 1.06 0.27
N ASN A 147 11.83 1.80 1.35
CA ASN A 147 11.10 3.04 1.64
C ASN A 147 11.37 4.14 0.62
N SER A 148 12.57 4.17 0.03
CA SER A 148 12.92 5.16 -0.99
C SER A 148 12.34 4.85 -2.37
N ARG A 149 11.85 3.62 -2.61
CA ARG A 149 11.46 3.10 -3.93
C ARG A 149 10.00 2.63 -4.04
N LEU A 150 9.39 2.12 -2.97
CA LEU A 150 8.00 1.64 -3.02
C LEU A 150 7.06 2.79 -3.36
N LYS A 151 6.34 2.67 -4.46
CA LYS A 151 5.46 3.69 -5.01
C LYS A 151 4.06 3.15 -5.14
N LEU A 152 3.10 3.99 -4.76
CA LEU A 152 1.68 3.73 -4.90
C LEU A 152 1.08 4.76 -5.86
N ILE A 153 0.14 4.28 -6.66
CA ILE A 153 -0.76 5.09 -7.47
C ILE A 153 -2.18 4.73 -7.02
N ALA A 154 -2.99 5.73 -6.65
CA ALA A 154 -4.41 5.57 -6.40
C ALA A 154 -5.22 6.51 -7.30
N ASP A 155 -6.31 6.00 -7.86
CA ASP A 155 -7.26 6.72 -8.70
C ASP A 155 -8.70 6.49 -8.21
N ILE A 156 -9.45 7.58 -8.04
CA ILE A 156 -10.85 7.54 -7.60
C ILE A 156 -11.75 7.48 -8.84
N VAL A 157 -12.02 6.26 -9.29
CA VAL A 157 -12.83 5.95 -10.46
C VAL A 157 -14.26 6.50 -10.29
N LYS A 158 -14.92 6.09 -9.20
CA LYS A 158 -16.28 6.49 -8.82
C LYS A 158 -16.23 7.04 -7.40
N GLY A 159 -16.91 8.16 -7.16
CA GLY A 159 -17.00 8.73 -5.82
C GLY A 159 -17.42 10.19 -5.79
N PRO A 160 -17.80 10.71 -4.62
CA PRO A 160 -18.15 12.12 -4.46
C PRO A 160 -17.01 13.05 -4.85
N TRP A 161 -17.36 14.20 -5.44
CA TRP A 161 -16.38 15.20 -5.89
C TRP A 161 -15.45 15.67 -4.77
N ILE A 162 -15.94 15.71 -3.52
CA ILE A 162 -15.14 16.12 -2.37
C ILE A 162 -13.99 15.13 -2.08
N VAL A 163 -14.22 13.83 -2.26
CA VAL A 163 -13.18 12.79 -2.12
C VAL A 163 -12.18 12.92 -3.26
N LYS A 164 -12.65 13.05 -4.51
CA LYS A 164 -11.79 13.27 -5.68
C LYS A 164 -10.90 14.51 -5.50
N LYS A 165 -11.47 15.61 -4.99
CA LYS A 165 -10.72 16.85 -4.74
C LYS A 165 -9.67 16.69 -3.64
N ALA A 166 -9.97 15.94 -2.58
CA ALA A 166 -9.04 15.71 -1.48
C ALA A 166 -7.88 14.78 -1.86
N VAL A 167 -8.14 13.76 -2.69
CA VAL A 167 -7.12 12.83 -3.20
C VAL A 167 -6.31 13.46 -4.34
N GLY A 168 -6.93 14.36 -5.11
CA GLY A 168 -6.41 14.86 -6.38
C GLY A 168 -6.83 13.98 -7.56
N GLU A 169 -6.43 14.38 -8.76
CA GLU A 169 -6.74 13.63 -10.00
C GLU A 169 -6.15 12.20 -9.96
N GLN A 170 -4.92 12.06 -9.46
CA GLN A 170 -4.28 10.77 -9.20
C GLN A 170 -3.31 10.94 -8.02
N ALA A 171 -3.51 10.18 -6.95
CA ALA A 171 -2.59 10.20 -5.82
C ALA A 171 -1.39 9.30 -6.13
N ILE A 172 -0.23 9.93 -6.38
CA ILE A 172 1.03 9.23 -6.61
C ILE A 172 1.98 9.57 -5.47
N CYS A 173 2.46 8.57 -4.75
CA CYS A 173 3.41 8.79 -3.66
C CYS A 173 4.48 7.69 -3.61
N ILE A 174 5.65 8.05 -3.09
CA ILE A 174 6.63 7.06 -2.63
C ILE A 174 6.24 6.72 -1.19
N VAL A 175 5.56 5.59 -1.01
CA VAL A 175 4.81 5.25 0.20
C VAL A 175 5.70 5.32 1.43
N GLY A 176 6.87 4.66 1.40
CA GLY A 176 7.77 4.62 2.56
C GLY A 176 8.45 5.94 2.91
N ARG A 177 8.27 7.00 2.12
CA ARG A 177 8.67 8.37 2.48
C ARG A 177 7.55 9.15 3.18
N VAL A 178 6.31 8.70 3.03
CA VAL A 178 5.10 9.41 3.49
C VAL A 178 4.47 8.70 4.68
N LEU A 179 4.50 7.37 4.68
CA LEU A 179 3.89 6.48 5.67
C LEU A 179 4.95 5.53 6.22
N SER A 180 4.82 5.14 7.48
CA SER A 180 5.58 4.02 8.02
C SER A 180 5.19 2.73 7.32
N CYS A 181 6.19 2.02 6.79
CA CYS A 181 6.04 0.71 6.19
C CYS A 181 6.84 -0.30 7.01
N LYS A 182 6.25 -1.46 7.31
CA LYS A 182 6.97 -2.63 7.86
C LYS A 182 7.00 -3.72 6.79
N TYR A 183 8.18 -4.26 6.55
CA TYR A 183 8.42 -5.30 5.55
C TYR A 183 8.63 -6.62 6.27
N VAL A 184 7.82 -7.62 5.93
CA VAL A 184 7.84 -8.95 6.54
C VAL A 184 8.20 -9.95 5.46
N ILE A 185 9.23 -10.74 5.72
CA ILE A 185 9.77 -11.69 4.75
C ILE A 185 9.71 -13.07 5.39
N GLY A 186 8.97 -13.97 4.74
CA GLY A 186 8.94 -15.39 5.11
C GLY A 186 9.51 -16.26 3.99
N ASP A 187 9.48 -17.57 4.20
CA ASP A 187 10.08 -18.55 3.28
C ASP A 187 9.51 -18.47 1.85
N ASN A 188 8.21 -18.19 1.73
CA ASN A 188 7.51 -18.10 0.45
C ASN A 188 6.63 -16.85 0.34
N PHE A 189 6.93 -15.79 1.09
CA PHE A 189 6.17 -14.56 0.96
C PHE A 189 6.93 -13.28 1.29
N PHE A 190 6.38 -12.17 0.80
CA PHE A 190 6.77 -10.82 1.15
C PHE A 190 5.52 -9.99 1.45
N GLU A 191 5.42 -9.42 2.64
CA GLU A 191 4.31 -8.55 3.05
C GLU A 191 4.80 -7.14 3.34
N VAL A 192 4.01 -6.16 2.93
CA VAL A 192 4.18 -4.75 3.28
C VAL A 192 2.99 -4.27 4.08
N ASP A 193 3.22 -4.02 5.36
CA ASP A 193 2.31 -3.32 6.26
C ASP A 193 2.46 -1.82 6.05
N ILE A 194 1.41 -1.14 5.55
CA ILE A 194 1.42 0.29 5.25
C ILE A 194 0.49 1.01 6.24
N ASP A 195 1.07 1.75 7.20
CA ASP A 195 0.29 2.42 8.24
C ASP A 195 -0.10 3.85 7.86
N VAL A 196 -1.33 4.03 7.39
CA VAL A 196 -1.90 5.33 7.04
C VAL A 196 -2.00 6.28 8.25
N GLY A 197 -2.12 5.74 9.47
CA GLY A 197 -2.24 6.52 10.70
C GLY A 197 -0.99 7.31 11.08
N THR A 198 0.16 6.96 10.51
CA THR A 198 1.44 7.62 10.82
C THR A 198 1.60 9.00 10.18
N ASN A 199 0.71 9.37 9.26
CA ASN A 199 0.71 10.68 8.62
C ASN A 199 -0.64 11.38 8.79
N ILE A 200 -0.63 12.55 9.44
CA ILE A 200 -1.84 13.30 9.76
C ILE A 200 -2.65 13.66 8.50
N MET A 201 -1.97 14.06 7.42
CA MET A 201 -2.63 14.42 6.17
C MET A 201 -3.22 13.20 5.48
N ALA A 202 -2.46 12.11 5.38
CA ALA A 202 -2.94 10.86 4.78
C ALA A 202 -4.13 10.30 5.58
N LYS A 203 -4.05 10.32 6.91
CA LYS A 203 -5.14 9.93 7.81
C LYS A 203 -6.39 10.79 7.59
N ALA A 204 -6.25 12.10 7.44
CA ALA A 204 -7.38 12.99 7.19
C ALA A 204 -8.07 12.71 5.85
N VAL A 205 -7.28 12.57 4.77
CA VAL A 205 -7.80 12.20 3.44
C VAL A 205 -8.49 10.83 3.48
N PHE A 206 -7.87 9.88 4.17
CA PHE A 206 -8.43 8.54 4.34
C PHE A 206 -9.74 8.57 5.15
N HIS A 207 -9.82 9.27 6.28
CA HIS A 207 -11.04 9.38 7.09
C HIS A 207 -12.19 10.02 6.30
N LEU A 208 -11.89 11.02 5.46
CA LEU A 208 -12.87 11.56 4.53
C LEU A 208 -13.36 10.50 3.55
N ALA A 209 -12.45 9.78 2.90
CA ALA A 209 -12.80 8.73 1.93
C ALA A 209 -13.59 7.58 2.57
N PHE A 210 -13.21 7.16 3.78
CA PHE A 210 -13.83 6.08 4.54
C PHE A 210 -15.33 6.32 4.76
N GLY A 211 -15.73 7.57 5.01
CA GLY A 211 -17.15 7.95 5.13
C GLY A 211 -17.98 7.71 3.86
N TYR A 212 -17.34 7.45 2.72
CA TYR A 212 -17.97 7.21 1.43
C TYR A 212 -17.64 5.84 0.83
N PHE A 213 -17.03 4.91 1.58
CA PHE A 213 -16.58 3.61 1.03
C PHE A 213 -17.70 2.82 0.34
N THR A 214 -18.96 2.94 0.78
CA THR A 214 -20.14 2.30 0.17
C THR A 214 -20.58 2.91 -1.16
N ALA A 215 -19.95 4.00 -1.60
CA ALA A 215 -20.20 4.68 -2.88
C ALA A 215 -18.90 5.06 -3.59
N LEU A 216 -17.79 4.40 -3.23
CA LEU A 216 -16.45 4.69 -3.73
C LEU A 216 -15.90 3.50 -4.51
N THR A 217 -15.38 3.75 -5.70
CA THR A 217 -14.54 2.81 -6.44
C THR A 217 -13.15 3.38 -6.57
N VAL A 218 -12.15 2.63 -6.14
CA VAL A 218 -10.75 3.05 -6.15
C VAL A 218 -9.91 2.00 -6.86
N ASP A 219 -9.10 2.46 -7.81
CA ASP A 219 -8.03 1.68 -8.44
C ASP A 219 -6.72 2.00 -7.73
N ILE A 220 -6.00 0.97 -7.27
CA ILE A 220 -4.70 1.12 -6.60
C ILE A 220 -3.66 0.22 -7.30
N ALA A 221 -2.51 0.78 -7.61
CA ALA A 221 -1.36 0.06 -8.14
C ALA A 221 -0.12 0.29 -7.28
N PHE A 222 0.65 -0.78 -7.08
CA PHE A 222 1.96 -0.75 -6.46
C PHE A 222 3.05 -0.96 -7.49
N LEU A 223 4.15 -0.23 -7.38
CA LEU A 223 5.31 -0.37 -8.23
C LEU A 223 6.58 0.00 -7.48
N ILE A 224 7.72 -0.41 -8.02
CA ILE A 224 9.03 0.04 -7.54
C ILE A 224 9.46 1.18 -8.47
N GLU A 225 9.59 2.38 -7.93
CA GLU A 225 9.96 3.56 -8.70
C GLU A 225 11.33 3.35 -9.38
N SER A 226 11.46 3.56 -10.69
CA SER A 226 12.75 3.46 -11.39
C SER A 226 13.55 4.76 -11.25
N LYS A 227 14.84 4.68 -10.94
CA LYS A 227 15.79 5.80 -10.78
C LYS A 227 16.91 5.82 -11.83
N THR A 228 17.14 4.73 -12.55
CA THR A 228 18.18 4.64 -13.59
C THR A 228 17.64 4.12 -14.92
N LYS A 229 18.36 4.38 -16.02
CA LYS A 229 17.92 3.97 -17.37
C LYS A 229 17.73 2.44 -17.50
N SER A 230 18.57 1.65 -16.81
CA SER A 230 18.48 0.18 -16.81
C SER A 230 17.24 -0.36 -16.08
N GLU A 231 16.58 0.48 -15.29
CA GLU A 231 15.35 0.13 -14.57
C GLU A 231 14.09 0.55 -15.33
N LEU A 232 14.21 1.15 -16.53
CA LEU A 232 13.08 1.56 -17.36
C LEU A 232 12.74 0.51 -18.44
N PRO A 233 11.48 0.44 -18.90
CA PRO A 233 10.32 1.18 -18.38
C PRO A 233 9.91 0.72 -16.99
N GLU A 234 9.27 1.61 -16.21
CA GLU A 234 8.63 1.22 -14.94
C GLU A 234 7.54 0.17 -15.21
N LYS A 235 7.39 -0.81 -14.31
CA LYS A 235 6.32 -1.81 -14.38
C LYS A 235 5.55 -1.85 -13.07
N ILE A 236 4.25 -2.13 -13.15
CA ILE A 236 3.42 -2.38 -11.97
C ILE A 236 3.79 -3.73 -11.36
N LEU A 237 3.96 -3.76 -10.04
CA LEU A 237 4.06 -5.01 -9.28
C LEU A 237 2.70 -5.71 -9.31
N GLY A 238 1.67 -5.04 -8.82
CA GLY A 238 0.29 -5.53 -8.84
C GLY A 238 -0.68 -4.38 -8.67
N CYS A 239 -1.91 -4.57 -9.12
CA CYS A 239 -2.98 -3.61 -8.95
C CYS A 239 -4.32 -4.29 -8.61
N PHE A 240 -5.14 -3.58 -7.84
CA PHE A 240 -6.46 -4.01 -7.44
C PHE A 240 -7.43 -2.83 -7.48
N ARG A 241 -8.71 -3.16 -7.64
CA ARG A 241 -9.86 -2.29 -7.50
C ARG A 241 -10.65 -2.77 -6.32
N PHE A 242 -11.20 -1.87 -5.53
CA PHE A 242 -12.35 -2.17 -4.69
C PHE A 242 -13.48 -1.18 -4.99
N SER A 243 -14.71 -1.64 -4.78
CA SER A 243 -15.92 -0.87 -5.04
C SER A 243 -16.94 -1.05 -3.93
N ASP A 244 -17.54 0.06 -3.51
CA ASP A 244 -18.72 0.11 -2.64
C ASP A 244 -18.56 -0.77 -1.38
N LEU A 245 -17.36 -0.76 -0.77
CA LEU A 245 -17.05 -1.56 0.41
C LEU A 245 -17.88 -1.09 1.61
N ASN A 246 -18.64 -2.02 2.20
CA ASN A 246 -19.37 -1.75 3.43
C ASN A 246 -18.48 -2.03 4.65
N PRO A 247 -18.19 -1.05 5.53
CA PRO A 247 -17.44 -1.31 6.76
C PRO A 247 -18.05 -2.42 7.63
N ALA A 248 -19.38 -2.62 7.59
CA ALA A 248 -20.06 -3.66 8.34
C ALA A 248 -19.84 -5.08 7.78
N SER A 249 -19.43 -5.23 6.51
CA SER A 249 -19.13 -6.54 5.90
C SER A 249 -17.66 -6.97 6.09
N ALA A 250 -16.87 -6.17 6.81
CA ALA A 250 -15.49 -6.52 7.13
C ALA A 250 -15.43 -7.79 7.99
N MET A 251 -14.56 -8.72 7.60
CA MET A 251 -14.28 -9.94 8.37
C MET A 251 -13.61 -9.54 9.69
N ALA A 252 -14.11 -10.06 10.80
CA ALA A 252 -13.44 -9.85 12.09
C ALA A 252 -12.18 -10.70 12.15
N MET A 253 -11.07 -10.09 12.55
CA MET A 253 -9.82 -10.78 12.85
C MET A 253 -9.29 -10.29 14.19
N GLU A 254 -8.90 -11.23 15.03
CA GLU A 254 -8.27 -10.92 16.32
C GLU A 254 -6.83 -10.48 16.11
N ALA A 255 -6.34 -9.60 16.98
CA ALA A 255 -4.92 -9.28 17.00
C ALA A 255 -4.13 -10.48 17.51
N SER A 256 -3.06 -10.86 16.80
CA SER A 256 -2.17 -11.92 17.29
C SER A 256 -1.48 -11.47 18.57
N ASN A 257 -1.56 -12.29 19.62
CA ASN A 257 -0.91 -12.05 20.92
C ASN A 257 0.64 -11.99 20.85
N SER A 258 1.25 -12.11 19.67
CA SER A 258 2.69 -12.03 19.44
C SER A 258 3.23 -10.60 19.42
N LEU A 259 2.39 -9.58 19.16
CA LEU A 259 2.81 -8.18 19.11
C LEU A 259 3.13 -7.56 20.48
N ASP A 260 2.75 -8.22 21.59
CA ASP A 260 2.97 -7.71 22.95
C ASP A 260 4.33 -8.11 23.56
N ARG A 261 5.09 -8.99 22.90
CA ARG A 261 6.42 -9.43 23.40
C ARG A 261 7.61 -8.67 22.85
N SER A 262 7.45 -7.85 21.80
CA SER A 262 8.55 -7.09 21.18
C SER A 262 8.66 -5.64 21.68
N ALA A 263 7.75 -5.16 22.53
CA ALA A 263 7.78 -3.80 23.07
C ALA A 263 8.72 -3.64 24.29
N THR A 264 9.34 -4.71 24.80
CA THR A 264 10.18 -4.68 26.01
C THR A 264 11.68 -4.93 25.78
N SER A 265 12.18 -4.91 24.54
CA SER A 265 13.62 -5.07 24.28
C SER A 265 14.18 -4.16 23.19
N LEU A 266 14.04 -2.84 23.33
CA LEU A 266 14.96 -1.88 22.74
C LEU A 266 15.17 -0.70 23.71
N GLN A 267 15.84 -1.00 24.82
CA GLN A 267 16.66 -0.02 25.52
C GLN A 267 18.13 -0.29 25.18
N GLN A 268 18.84 0.79 24.86
CA GLN A 268 20.28 0.90 24.61
C GLN A 268 20.78 0.46 23.21
N ALA A 269 20.74 1.42 22.30
CA ALA A 269 21.96 1.84 21.62
C ALA A 269 22.11 3.36 21.77
N SER A 270 22.91 3.75 22.76
CA SER A 270 23.42 5.10 22.95
C SER A 270 24.52 5.38 21.91
N GLY A 271 24.49 6.57 21.31
CA GLY A 271 25.69 7.25 20.83
C GLY A 271 25.84 7.40 19.32
N ALA A 272 25.36 8.53 18.79
CA ALA A 272 26.02 9.27 17.72
C ALA A 272 25.45 10.71 17.65
N THR A 273 25.65 11.48 18.71
CA THR A 273 25.55 12.94 18.66
C THR A 273 26.88 13.48 18.14
N TRP A 274 26.96 13.82 16.85
CA TRP A 274 27.95 14.81 16.40
C TRP A 274 27.54 15.52 15.10
N LEU A 275 27.14 16.79 15.29
CA LEU A 275 27.21 17.96 14.41
C LEU A 275 26.38 17.98 13.10
N TRP A 276 25.55 19.02 12.95
CA TRP A 276 25.85 20.20 12.12
C TRP A 276 25.08 21.45 12.61
N LYS A 277 25.84 22.41 13.18
CA LYS A 277 25.71 23.86 12.94
C LYS A 277 26.83 24.16 11.91
N SER A 278 26.75 24.98 10.88
CA SER A 278 26.08 26.26 10.69
C SER A 278 26.21 26.67 9.22
N ILE A 279 25.14 27.16 8.59
CA ILE A 279 25.10 28.40 7.78
C ILE A 279 23.63 28.88 7.92
N GLY A 280 23.27 30.05 8.44
CA GLY A 280 24.01 31.27 8.71
C GLY A 280 23.31 32.45 8.04
N LYS A 281 22.44 33.13 8.82
CA LYS A 281 21.85 34.48 8.64
C LYS A 281 20.76 34.61 7.57
N GLY A 282 19.65 35.29 7.78
CA GLY A 282 19.19 36.29 8.77
C GLY A 282 18.00 36.97 8.06
N ILE A 283 16.93 37.45 8.68
CA ILE A 283 16.78 38.65 9.54
C ILE A 283 15.35 38.47 10.12
N SER A 284 15.16 38.20 11.42
CA SER A 284 14.63 39.12 12.47
C SER A 284 13.49 40.05 12.00
N SER A 285 12.40 40.32 12.70
CA SER A 285 12.09 40.33 14.14
C SER A 285 10.59 40.67 14.27
N ILE A 286 9.88 39.96 15.13
CA ILE A 286 8.64 40.45 15.74
C ILE A 286 9.06 41.30 16.95
N PRO A 287 8.38 42.43 17.20
CA PRO A 287 8.07 42.79 18.56
C PRO A 287 6.55 42.95 18.76
N HIS A 288 6.06 42.36 19.84
CA HIS A 288 4.86 42.82 20.52
C HIS A 288 5.14 44.15 21.22
N SER A 289 4.22 45.11 21.10
CA SER A 289 3.94 46.07 22.15
C SER A 289 2.47 46.48 22.10
N GLY A 290 1.88 46.57 23.30
CA GLY A 290 0.47 46.81 23.53
C GLY A 290 -0.03 48.22 23.23
N THR A 291 -1.34 48.30 23.41
CA THR A 291 -2.27 49.41 23.61
C THR A 291 -1.65 50.75 24.05
N GLN A 292 -1.97 51.81 23.30
CA GLN A 292 -2.21 53.14 23.87
C GLN A 292 -3.22 53.90 23.02
N GLU A 293 -4.21 54.46 23.71
CA GLU A 293 -5.32 55.26 23.21
C GLU A 293 -4.84 56.55 22.53
N SER A 294 -5.57 56.93 21.50
CA SER A 294 -5.46 58.20 20.79
C SER A 294 -6.16 59.30 21.60
N ASP A 295 -5.42 60.36 21.92
CA ASP A 295 -5.98 61.67 22.25
C ASP A 295 -5.09 62.76 21.65
N SER A 296 -5.61 63.50 20.67
CA SER A 296 -5.31 64.92 20.49
C SER A 296 -6.24 65.57 19.46
N MET A 297 -6.96 66.58 19.94
CA MET A 297 -7.55 67.67 19.17
C MET A 297 -6.46 68.64 18.65
N LEU A 298 -6.76 69.25 17.50
CA LEU A 298 -6.57 70.65 17.10
C LEU A 298 -5.44 71.47 17.76
N GLU A 299 -4.39 71.80 17.01
CA GLU A 299 -4.10 73.08 16.31
C GLU A 299 -2.73 73.02 15.64
#